data_AF-A0A7W0PPL6-F1
#
_entry.id   AF-A0A7W0PPL6-F1
#
_cell.length_a   1.000
_cell.length_b   1.000
_cell.length_c   1.000
_cell.angle_alpha   90.00
_cell.angle_beta   90.00
_cell.angle_gamma   90.00
#
_symmetry.space_group_name_H-M   'P 1'
#
loop_
_entity.id
_entity.type
_entity.pdbx_description
1 polymer ?
#
loop_
_entity_poly.entity_id
_entity_poly.type
_entity_poly.pdbx_seq_one_letter_code
_entity_poly.pdbx_strand_id
1 'polypeptide(L)'
;MPPRRRNRRVGLVFSHRYLTHNAGNFLIGYRDPYPYADPVTHVGSPAIAGRTKHMLDFFNLSGAMLNIEPEMIGDGTLRLYHTPEYLRHVRELNASGGDTGTGAPMGQRGEPIARLSAGGVVAAVDAVMRGTVHHAYALVRPPGHH
;
A
#
# COMPACT_ATOMS: atom_id res chain seq x y z
N MET A 1 -16.43 -7.85 36.97
CA MET A 1 -15.78 -6.54 36.72
C MET A 1 -15.77 -6.27 35.22
N PRO A 2 -16.17 -5.09 34.74
CA PRO A 2 -15.95 -4.74 33.34
C PRO A 2 -14.42 -4.73 33.09
N PRO A 3 -13.95 -5.21 31.93
CA PRO A 3 -12.52 -5.21 31.64
C PRO A 3 -12.01 -3.77 31.68
N ARG A 4 -11.01 -3.49 32.54
CA ARG A 4 -10.29 -2.22 32.53
C ARG A 4 -9.80 -1.99 31.10
N ARG A 5 -10.32 -0.98 30.40
CA ARG A 5 -9.77 -0.51 29.13
C ARG A 5 -8.30 -0.15 29.38
N ARG A 6 -7.38 -1.04 29.03
CA ARG A 6 -5.95 -0.70 29.01
C ARG A 6 -5.81 0.44 28.03
N ASN A 7 -5.14 1.51 28.44
CA ASN A 7 -4.84 2.66 27.58
C ASN A 7 -3.84 2.24 26.49
N ARG A 8 -4.32 1.52 25.48
CA ARG A 8 -3.50 0.96 24.40
C ARG A 8 -3.46 1.98 23.26
N ARG A 9 -2.30 2.60 23.08
CA ARG A 9 -1.97 3.37 21.88
C ARG A 9 -2.01 2.48 20.63
N VAL A 10 -2.75 2.95 19.62
CA VAL A 10 -2.81 2.35 18.27
C VAL A 10 -2.17 3.32 17.29
N GLY A 11 -1.25 2.84 16.46
CA GLY A 11 -0.62 3.62 15.40
C GLY A 11 -1.37 3.49 14.07
N LEU A 12 -1.36 4.55 13.26
CA LEU A 12 -1.86 4.56 11.89
C LEU A 12 -0.72 4.92 10.94
N VAL A 13 -0.46 4.08 9.95
CA VAL A 13 0.38 4.45 8.79
C VAL A 13 -0.54 4.75 7.62
N PHE A 14 -0.47 5.97 7.12
CA PHE A 14 -1.12 6.37 5.88
C PHE A 14 -0.37 7.55 5.26
N SER A 15 -0.18 7.51 3.93
CA SER A 15 0.29 8.67 3.17
C SER A 15 -0.65 8.93 2.01
N HIS A 16 -0.99 10.20 1.76
CA HIS A 16 -1.74 10.59 0.56
C HIS A 16 -1.02 10.19 -0.74
N ARG A 17 0.31 10.03 -0.70
CA ARG A 17 1.12 9.53 -1.82
C ARG A 17 0.71 8.11 -2.23
N TYR A 18 0.19 7.29 -1.33
CA TYR A 18 -0.33 5.96 -1.69
C TYR A 18 -1.49 6.00 -2.69
N LEU A 19 -2.23 7.12 -2.73
CA LEU A 19 -3.35 7.29 -3.64
C LEU A 19 -2.90 7.64 -5.07
N THR A 20 -1.62 7.95 -5.28
CA THR A 20 -1.09 8.32 -6.60
C THR A 20 -0.53 7.12 -7.38
N HIS A 21 -0.36 5.95 -6.76
CA HIS A 21 -0.02 4.73 -7.51
C HIS A 21 -1.13 4.41 -8.50
N ASN A 22 -0.83 4.29 -9.79
CA ASN A 22 -1.84 4.06 -10.81
C ASN A 22 -1.77 2.61 -11.31
N ALA A 23 -2.84 1.85 -11.15
CA ALA A 23 -2.95 0.47 -11.66
C ALA A 23 -3.69 0.40 -13.02
N GLY A 24 -4.10 1.56 -13.56
CA GLY A 24 -4.85 1.66 -14.79
C GLY A 24 -6.29 1.15 -14.70
N ASN A 25 -6.85 0.84 -15.86
CA ASN A 25 -8.14 0.17 -15.98
C ASN A 25 -7.94 -1.34 -15.99
N PHE A 26 -8.96 -2.05 -15.51
CA PHE A 26 -9.06 -3.49 -15.63
C PHE A 26 -10.14 -3.83 -16.65
N LEU A 27 -9.92 -4.89 -17.41
CA LEU A 27 -10.95 -5.50 -18.25
C LEU A 27 -11.50 -6.67 -17.45
N ILE A 28 -12.79 -6.65 -17.11
CA ILE A 28 -13.45 -7.82 -16.52
C ILE A 28 -13.60 -8.87 -17.63
N GLY A 29 -12.54 -9.64 -17.86
CA GLY A 29 -12.55 -10.79 -18.75
C GLY A 29 -12.74 -12.06 -17.93
N TYR A 30 -13.97 -12.56 -17.84
CA TYR A 30 -14.14 -13.99 -17.58
C TYR A 30 -13.63 -14.71 -18.83
N ARG A 31 -12.33 -15.06 -18.83
CA ARG A 31 -11.66 -16.06 -19.68
C ARG A 31 -11.72 -15.95 -21.22
N ASP A 32 -12.60 -15.15 -21.81
CA ASP A 32 -12.71 -15.03 -23.27
C ASP A 32 -12.65 -13.56 -23.75
N PRO A 33 -11.92 -13.28 -24.85
CA PRO A 33 -11.83 -11.94 -25.42
C PRO A 33 -13.13 -11.62 -26.16
N TYR A 34 -14.16 -11.19 -25.43
CA TYR A 34 -15.30 -10.54 -26.07
C TYR A 34 -14.89 -9.13 -26.50
N PRO A 35 -15.17 -8.71 -27.75
CA PRO A 35 -14.72 -7.43 -28.30
C PRO A 35 -15.39 -6.19 -27.67
N TYR A 36 -16.17 -6.36 -26.60
CA TYR A 36 -16.98 -5.32 -25.96
C TYR A 36 -16.80 -5.25 -24.44
N ALA A 37 -15.68 -5.75 -23.89
CA ALA A 37 -15.44 -5.63 -22.45
C ALA A 37 -15.31 -4.15 -22.06
N ASP A 38 -16.24 -3.68 -21.23
CA ASP A 38 -16.19 -2.32 -20.71
C ASP A 38 -14.95 -2.16 -19.81
N PRO A 39 -14.13 -1.13 -20.04
CA PRO A 39 -13.03 -0.83 -19.14
C PRO A 39 -13.61 -0.37 -17.80
N VAL A 40 -13.27 -1.07 -16.73
CA VAL A 40 -13.61 -0.67 -15.37
C VAL A 40 -12.36 -0.20 -14.64
N THR A 41 -12.53 0.55 -13.56
CA THR A 41 -11.41 0.89 -12.69
C THR A 41 -10.77 -0.39 -12.13
N HIS A 42 -9.45 -0.49 -12.15
CA HIS A 42 -8.76 -1.64 -11.59
C HIS A 42 -9.16 -1.89 -10.13
N VAL A 43 -9.32 -3.16 -9.75
CA VAL A 43 -9.77 -3.52 -8.39
C VAL A 43 -8.84 -2.94 -7.32
N GLY A 44 -7.52 -2.91 -7.57
CA GLY A 44 -6.51 -2.22 -6.74
C GLY A 44 -6.47 -0.69 -6.83
N SER A 45 -7.58 -0.03 -7.19
CA SER A 45 -7.67 1.43 -7.35
C SER A 45 -7.36 2.20 -6.05
N PRO A 46 -7.03 3.51 -6.15
CA PRO A 46 -6.86 4.36 -4.97
C PRO A 46 -8.09 4.42 -4.06
N ALA A 47 -9.29 4.09 -4.59
CA ALA A 47 -10.54 4.17 -3.85
C ALA A 47 -10.57 3.22 -2.63
N ILE A 48 -9.87 2.08 -2.67
CA ILE A 48 -9.84 1.13 -1.53
C ILE A 48 -9.20 1.80 -0.30
N ALA A 49 -7.98 2.31 -0.45
CA ALA A 49 -7.26 2.95 0.65
C ALA A 49 -7.88 4.33 0.98
N GLY A 50 -8.27 5.09 -0.04
CA GLY A 50 -8.83 6.42 0.12
C GLY A 50 -10.17 6.44 0.85
N ARG A 51 -11.11 5.56 0.49
CA ARG A 51 -12.42 5.49 1.18
C ARG A 51 -12.27 4.96 2.60
N THR A 52 -11.37 4.00 2.83
CA THR A 52 -11.06 3.53 4.18
C THR A 52 -10.52 4.67 5.04
N LYS A 53 -9.53 5.43 4.53
CA LYS A 53 -8.99 6.60 5.24
C LYS A 53 -10.06 7.66 5.51
N HIS A 54 -10.89 7.96 4.51
CA HIS A 54 -12.00 8.90 4.67
C HIS A 54 -12.95 8.46 5.80
N MET A 55 -13.32 7.18 5.88
CA MET A 55 -14.16 6.68 6.97
C MET A 55 -13.46 6.77 8.34
N LEU A 56 -12.17 6.45 8.42
CA LEU A 56 -11.41 6.63 9.66
C LEU A 56 -11.39 8.09 10.11
N ASP A 57 -11.28 9.03 9.18
CA ASP A 57 -11.30 10.47 9.49
C ASP A 57 -12.70 10.96 9.86
N PHE A 58 -13.73 10.54 9.12
CA PHE A 58 -15.11 10.92 9.34
C PHE A 58 -15.61 10.57 10.74
N PHE A 59 -15.22 9.39 11.25
CA PHE A 59 -15.53 8.96 12.61
C PHE A 59 -14.48 9.38 13.64
N ASN A 60 -13.52 10.24 13.27
CA ASN A 60 -12.41 10.68 14.11
C ASN A 60 -11.58 9.53 14.73
N LEU A 61 -11.56 8.36 14.09
CA LEU A 61 -10.72 7.24 14.50
C LEU A 61 -9.24 7.55 14.27
N SER A 62 -8.91 8.19 13.12
CA SER A 62 -7.54 8.64 12.85
C SER A 62 -7.04 9.62 13.92
N GLY A 63 -7.90 10.51 14.44
CA GLY A 63 -7.54 11.45 15.50
C GLY A 63 -7.29 10.80 16.86
N ALA A 64 -7.77 9.57 17.06
CA ALA A 64 -7.50 8.76 18.25
C ALA A 64 -6.26 7.86 18.10
N MET A 65 -5.63 7.84 16.92
CA MET A 65 -4.46 7.03 16.61
C MET A 65 -3.19 7.89 16.55
N LEU A 66 -2.04 7.29 16.85
CA LEU A 66 -0.74 7.94 16.66
C LEU A 66 -0.35 7.83 15.19
N ASN A 67 -0.09 8.96 14.52
CA ASN A 67 0.46 8.93 13.16
C ASN A 67 1.87 8.31 13.17
N ILE A 68 2.08 7.32 12.32
CA ILE A 68 3.38 6.74 12.03
C ILE A 68 3.70 7.10 10.58
N GLU A 69 4.70 7.96 10.39
CA GLU A 69 5.08 8.42 9.06
C GLU A 69 5.77 7.29 8.28
N PRO A 70 5.34 6.98 7.05
CA PRO A 70 6.03 6.01 6.23
C PRO A 70 7.31 6.57 5.63
N GLU A 71 8.33 5.73 5.56
CA GLU A 71 9.62 6.10 5.00
C GLU A 71 9.85 5.44 3.65
N MET A 72 10.64 6.09 2.79
CA MET A 72 11.10 5.48 1.55
C MET A 72 12.21 4.48 1.86
N ILE A 73 12.04 3.20 1.51
CA ILE A 73 13.09 2.20 1.70
C ILE A 73 13.94 1.99 0.43
N GLY A 74 15.24 1.85 0.66
CA GLY A 74 16.23 1.57 -0.37
C GLY A 74 16.34 0.09 -0.72
N ASP A 75 17.20 -0.22 -1.69
CA ASP A 75 17.43 -1.58 -2.15
C ASP A 75 17.97 -2.51 -1.07
N GLY A 76 18.76 -1.99 -0.12
CA GLY A 76 19.30 -2.81 0.97
C GLY A 76 18.20 -3.57 1.71
N THR A 77 17.13 -2.85 2.10
CA THR A 77 15.97 -3.43 2.77
C THR A 77 15.15 -4.32 1.83
N LEU A 78 14.91 -3.87 0.60
CA LEU A 78 14.11 -4.66 -0.36
C LEU A 78 14.77 -5.98 -0.74
N ARG A 79 16.11 -6.02 -0.75
CA ARG A 79 16.91 -7.22 -1.06
C ARG A 79 16.87 -8.29 0.03
N LEU A 80 16.26 -8.02 1.19
CA LEU A 80 15.95 -9.07 2.18
C LEU A 80 14.91 -10.07 1.65
N TYR A 81 14.14 -9.70 0.62
CA TYR A 81 13.12 -10.57 0.01
C TYR A 81 13.24 -10.61 -1.52
N HIS A 82 13.42 -9.47 -2.19
CA HIS A 82 13.45 -9.39 -3.64
C HIS A 82 14.84 -9.62 -4.24
N THR A 83 14.90 -10.25 -5.42
CA THR A 83 16.16 -10.38 -6.17
C THR A 83 16.57 -9.05 -6.82
N PRO A 84 17.89 -8.82 -7.04
CA PRO A 84 18.35 -7.67 -7.81
C PRO A 84 17.71 -7.58 -9.20
N GLU A 85 17.46 -8.73 -9.84
CA GLU A 85 16.83 -8.86 -11.16
C GLU A 85 15.42 -8.27 -11.14
N TYR A 86 14.62 -8.64 -10.13
CA TYR A 86 13.26 -8.12 -9.97
C TYR A 86 13.26 -6.62 -9.72
N LEU A 87 14.16 -6.11 -8.87
CA LEU A 87 14.26 -4.68 -8.61
C LEU A 87 14.67 -3.89 -9.86
N ARG A 88 15.50 -4.45 -10.75
CA ARG A 88 15.81 -3.85 -12.05
C ARG A 88 14.59 -3.84 -12.97
N HIS A 89 13.88 -4.96 -13.07
CA HIS A 89 12.63 -5.06 -13.86
C HIS A 89 11.61 -3.98 -13.47
N VAL A 90 11.33 -3.84 -12.17
CA VAL A 90 10.39 -2.82 -11.67
C VAL A 90 10.89 -1.40 -11.99
N ARG A 91 12.20 -1.14 -11.91
CA ARG A 91 12.78 0.17 -12.28
C ARG A 91 12.65 0.50 -13.75
N GLU A 92 12.83 -0.48 -14.63
CA GLU A 92 12.65 -0.31 -16.08
C GLU A 92 11.19 0.06 -16.38
N LEU A 93 10.24 -0.66 -15.78
CA LEU A 93 8.80 -0.37 -15.88
C LEU A 93 8.41 0.96 -15.24
N ASN A 94 9.22 1.54 -14.36
CA ASN A 94 8.93 2.84 -13.76
C ASN A 94 8.85 3.96 -14.80
N ALA A 95 9.55 3.82 -15.94
CA ALA A 95 9.53 4.80 -17.03
C ALA A 95 8.32 4.62 -17.96
N SER A 96 7.94 3.38 -18.27
CA SER A 96 6.90 3.06 -19.27
C SER A 96 5.53 2.75 -18.66
N GLY A 97 5.50 2.31 -17.41
CA GLY A 97 4.43 1.48 -16.87
C GLY A 97 4.49 0.06 -17.45
N GLY A 98 3.63 -0.83 -16.94
CA GLY A 98 3.51 -2.21 -17.40
C GLY A 98 3.10 -3.15 -16.28
N ASP A 99 3.37 -4.45 -16.44
CA ASP A 99 3.08 -5.46 -15.43
C ASP A 99 4.36 -5.85 -14.69
N THR A 100 4.42 -5.61 -13.38
CA THR A 100 5.58 -6.00 -12.56
C THR A 100 5.60 -7.49 -12.24
N GLY A 101 4.53 -8.22 -12.56
CA GLY A 101 4.40 -9.65 -12.30
C GLY A 101 3.32 -10.28 -13.18
N THR A 102 2.49 -11.14 -12.59
CA THR A 102 1.31 -11.73 -13.27
C THR A 102 0.05 -11.05 -12.77
N GLY A 103 -0.41 -10.02 -13.48
CA GLY A 103 -1.59 -9.23 -13.08
C GLY A 103 -1.28 -8.18 -12.01
N ALA A 104 -0.07 -7.64 -12.01
CA ALA A 104 0.39 -6.58 -11.10
C ALA A 104 0.71 -5.30 -11.90
N PRO A 105 -0.31 -4.64 -12.48
CA PRO A 105 -0.10 -3.44 -13.28
C PRO A 105 0.40 -2.28 -12.42
N MET A 106 1.43 -1.61 -12.94
CA MET A 106 2.03 -0.41 -12.39
C MET A 106 2.13 0.65 -13.49
N GLY A 107 1.60 1.83 -13.24
CA GLY A 107 1.76 2.99 -14.11
C GLY A 107 3.16 3.60 -13.99
N GLN A 108 3.48 4.54 -14.88
CA GLN A 108 4.71 5.31 -14.82
C GLN A 108 4.89 5.97 -13.44
N ARG A 109 6.13 6.02 -12.96
CA ARG A 109 6.51 6.60 -11.66
C ARG A 109 5.85 5.89 -10.46
N GLY A 110 5.42 4.63 -10.63
CA GLY A 110 4.82 3.82 -9.57
C GLY A 110 5.81 3.25 -8.55
N GLU A 111 7.06 2.99 -8.95
CA GLU A 111 8.08 2.35 -8.10
C GLU A 111 8.34 3.15 -6.81
N PRO A 112 8.50 4.49 -6.84
CA PRO A 112 8.66 5.25 -5.60
C PRO A 112 7.49 5.09 -4.62
N ILE A 113 6.25 4.91 -5.11
CA ILE A 113 5.09 4.71 -4.25
C ILE A 113 5.08 3.29 -3.67
N ALA A 114 5.50 2.29 -4.45
CA ALA A 114 5.68 0.92 -3.96
C ALA A 114 6.73 0.86 -2.84
N ARG A 115 7.86 1.58 -2.98
CA ARG A 115 8.88 1.71 -1.93
C ARG A 115 8.34 2.38 -0.67
N LEU A 116 7.57 3.46 -0.82
CA LEU A 116 6.93 4.11 0.33
C LEU A 116 5.96 3.17 1.03
N SER A 117 5.18 2.41 0.27
CA SER A 117 4.20 1.44 0.79
C SER A 117 4.89 0.39 1.66
N ALA A 118 5.96 -0.23 1.13
CA ALA A 118 6.74 -1.21 1.87
C ALA A 118 7.42 -0.59 3.10
N GLY A 119 7.97 0.61 2.99
CA GLY A 119 8.56 1.30 4.13
C GLY A 119 7.56 1.74 5.19
N GLY A 120 6.31 1.99 4.82
CA GLY A 120 5.22 2.18 5.77
C GLY A 120 4.93 0.93 6.62
N VAL A 121 5.01 -0.26 6.03
CA VAL A 121 4.88 -1.52 6.78
C VAL A 121 6.07 -1.70 7.73
N VAL A 122 7.29 -1.42 7.28
CA VAL A 122 8.50 -1.46 8.12
C VAL A 122 8.35 -0.50 9.31
N ALA A 123 7.94 0.75 9.07
CA ALA A 123 7.72 1.75 10.12
C ALA A 123 6.66 1.32 11.14
N ALA A 124 5.57 0.68 10.69
CA ALA A 124 4.55 0.14 11.59
C ALA A 124 5.11 -0.97 12.49
N VAL A 125 5.88 -1.91 11.92
CA VAL A 125 6.52 -3.00 12.67
C VAL A 125 7.51 -2.43 13.68
N ASP A 126 8.39 -1.51 13.26
CA ASP A 126 9.35 -0.85 14.13
C ASP A 126 8.68 -0.15 15.32
N ALA A 127 7.60 0.59 15.09
CA ALA A 127 6.87 1.30 16.13
C ALA A 127 6.25 0.34 17.18
N VAL A 128 5.80 -0.85 16.75
CA VAL A 128 5.30 -1.88 17.67
C VAL A 128 6.46 -2.52 18.42
N MET A 129 7.52 -2.94 17.73
CA MET A 129 8.66 -3.63 18.32
C MET A 129 9.44 -2.76 19.31
N ARG A 130 9.46 -1.44 19.10
CA ARG A 130 10.06 -0.46 20.03
C ARG A 130 9.14 -0.07 21.19
N GLY A 131 7.89 -0.53 21.21
CA GLY A 131 6.91 -0.19 22.25
C GLY A 131 6.32 1.23 22.14
N THR A 132 6.56 1.94 21.04
CA THR A 132 5.97 3.26 20.76
C THR A 132 4.44 3.16 20.73
N VAL A 133 3.93 2.13 20.05
CA VAL A 133 2.51 1.76 20.03
C VAL A 133 2.33 0.30 20.43
N HIS A 134 1.13 -0.07 20.88
CA HIS A 134 0.83 -1.47 21.20
C HIS A 134 0.32 -2.24 19.98
N HIS A 135 -0.34 -1.54 19.06
CA HIS A 135 -0.90 -2.07 17.82
C HIS A 135 -0.66 -1.03 16.73
N ALA A 136 -0.54 -1.45 15.47
CA ALA A 136 -0.49 -0.56 14.34
C ALA A 136 -1.43 -1.04 13.23
N TYR A 137 -2.06 -0.11 12.53
CA TYR A 137 -2.79 -0.36 11.30
C TYR A 137 -2.06 0.33 10.15
N ALA A 138 -1.52 -0.47 9.23
CA ALA A 138 -0.79 0.03 8.08
C ALA A 138 -1.72 0.07 6.85
N LEU A 139 -2.36 1.22 6.61
CA LEU A 139 -3.23 1.44 5.46
C LEU A 139 -2.38 1.83 4.23
N VAL A 140 -1.56 0.88 3.80
CA VAL A 140 -0.59 1.08 2.72
C VAL A 140 -1.16 0.69 1.36
N ARG A 141 -0.61 1.29 0.29
CA ARG A 141 -0.92 0.94 -1.09
C ARG A 141 0.25 1.36 -2.00
N PRO A 142 0.71 0.51 -2.95
CA PRO A 142 0.18 -0.82 -3.34
C PRO A 142 0.36 -1.93 -2.28
N PRO A 143 -0.41 -3.04 -2.34
CA PRO A 143 -0.29 -4.19 -1.42
C PRO A 143 0.94 -5.06 -1.74
N GLY A 144 1.21 -6.12 -0.95
CA GLY A 144 2.41 -6.95 -1.16
C GLY A 144 2.42 -8.38 -0.61
N HIS A 145 1.26 -9.01 -0.37
CA HIS A 145 1.20 -10.40 0.13
C HIS A 145 1.34 -11.50 -0.94
N HIS A 146 1.35 -11.11 -2.22
CA HIS A 146 1.61 -11.97 -3.37
C HIS A 146 3.06 -11.75 -3.80
#